data_AF-A0A973LBH2-F1
#
_entry.id   AF-A0A973LBH2-F1
#
_cell.length_a   1.000
_cell.length_b   1.000
_cell.length_c   1.000
_cell.angle_alpha   90.00
_cell.angle_beta   90.00
_cell.angle_gamma   90.00
#
_symmetry.space_group_name_H-M   'P 1'
#
loop_
_entity.id
_entity.type
_entity.pdbx_description
1 polymer ?
#
loop_
_entity_poly.entity_id
_entity_poly.type
_entity_poly.pdbx_seq_one_letter_code
_entity_poly.pdbx_strand_id
1 'polypeptide(L)'
;MEPDEEARPLPCHQFVALPAFAEGDSPPSTREHRIRALDGLRAVAVAAVLLYHAGVARMRGGFLGVDVFFVLSGYLITGLLAREYLATGAVALRRFYLRRARRLLPAFFVVIAGVCALVILRLPGEAAGFRDDATASLLYVTNWWFVAKGQSYFGGTGRPSLLLHLWSLAVEEQFYVIWPVFLLVALGRAGQAVHAERIRALWRAIGWATLLSACSIGLTVLLYSPWRDPSRVYYGTDTRAFELLIGVIAALLQVARAGEGETREQSETRTSTSTLRRVSIESASLLAMAGVVWSFAAVAATESFLYPVGLIALSLTVAVLIRTLVADSAVAGLLASKPFVWLGERSYALYLWHWPIFDATRPGADLTWPPETVFVLRMALAVLFADLTYRFIETPVRHGALTRAFVRARTALGDRRPAVPLATAGAALAVVATAAMLTDTLLVTAAAHPADARAVAVDTGPAAALAGNAAHKPAPQPRP
;
A
#
# COMPACT_ATOMS: atom_id res chain seq x y z
N MET A 1 26.63 57.32 27.31
CA MET A 1 27.57 57.19 26.18
C MET A 1 27.98 55.73 26.13
N GLU A 2 27.25 54.94 25.34
CA GLU A 2 27.81 53.78 24.62
C GLU A 2 28.91 54.30 23.66
N PRO A 3 29.83 53.47 23.11
CA PRO A 3 29.68 52.03 22.77
C PRO A 3 30.83 51.16 23.37
N ASP A 4 31.12 49.91 23.00
CA ASP A 4 30.77 49.16 21.77
C ASP A 4 30.70 47.62 21.97
N GLU A 5 30.02 46.96 21.05
CA GLU A 5 29.62 45.55 21.08
C GLU A 5 30.44 44.72 20.07
N GLU A 6 31.41 43.91 20.53
CA GLU A 6 32.17 43.01 19.62
C GLU A 6 31.76 41.53 19.77
N ALA A 7 30.69 41.17 19.05
CA ALA A 7 30.19 39.81 18.95
C ALA A 7 31.16 38.86 18.22
N ARG A 8 31.71 37.87 18.93
CA ARG A 8 32.44 36.75 18.29
C ARG A 8 31.48 35.61 17.91
N PRO A 9 31.46 35.14 16.66
CA PRO A 9 30.50 34.13 16.20
C PRO A 9 30.81 32.74 16.75
N LEU A 10 29.79 32.07 17.29
CA LEU A 10 29.84 30.66 17.65
C LEU A 10 29.99 29.79 16.37
N PRO A 11 30.85 28.76 16.37
CA PRO A 11 31.03 27.90 15.20
C PRO A 11 29.77 27.07 14.91
N CYS A 12 29.17 27.32 13.75
CA CYS A 12 28.11 26.49 13.20
C CYS A 12 28.67 25.11 12.77
N HIS A 13 27.80 24.09 12.74
CA HIS A 13 28.07 22.71 12.27
C HIS A 13 28.70 21.71 13.26
N GLN A 14 28.13 21.54 14.46
CA GLN A 14 28.11 20.20 15.08
C GLN A 14 27.02 19.34 14.41
N PHE A 15 27.42 18.59 13.38
CA PHE A 15 26.61 17.48 12.88
C PHE A 15 26.58 16.37 13.93
N VAL A 16 25.46 16.23 14.66
CA VAL A 16 25.20 15.03 15.47
C VAL A 16 24.94 13.86 14.53
N ALA A 17 26.01 13.16 14.18
CA ALA A 17 25.94 11.87 13.53
C ALA A 17 25.32 10.87 14.52
N LEU A 18 24.04 10.52 14.31
CA LEU A 18 23.47 9.34 14.93
C LEU A 18 24.29 8.12 14.47
N PRO A 19 24.82 7.29 15.39
CA PRO A 19 25.73 6.22 15.02
C PRO A 19 25.05 5.23 14.08
N ALA A 20 25.76 4.83 13.03
CA ALA A 20 25.43 3.65 12.28
C ALA A 20 25.55 2.45 13.24
N PHE A 21 24.47 1.69 13.41
CA PHE A 21 24.52 0.42 14.14
C PHE A 21 25.36 -0.55 13.31
N ALA A 22 26.56 -0.86 13.81
CA ALA A 22 27.41 -1.89 13.23
C ALA A 22 26.72 -3.26 13.35
N GLU A 23 26.83 -4.06 12.30
CA GLU A 23 26.44 -5.47 12.32
C GLU A 23 27.46 -6.25 13.18
N GLY A 24 26.97 -7.20 13.97
CA GLY A 24 27.81 -8.06 14.81
C GLY A 24 27.08 -9.37 15.11
N ASP A 25 27.82 -10.48 15.06
CA ASP A 25 27.31 -11.85 15.15
C ASP A 25 26.67 -12.17 16.51
N SER A 26 25.38 -11.85 16.62
CA SER A 26 24.50 -12.30 17.69
C SER A 26 23.42 -13.21 17.10
N PRO A 27 22.90 -14.21 17.84
CA PRO A 27 21.66 -14.88 17.44
C PRO A 27 20.58 -13.80 17.21
N PRO A 28 19.74 -13.94 16.16
CA PRO A 28 18.87 -12.86 15.69
C PRO A 28 18.03 -12.34 16.84
N SER A 29 18.20 -11.05 17.16
CA SER A 29 17.62 -10.46 18.36
C SER A 29 16.10 -10.72 18.39
N THR A 30 15.51 -10.89 19.57
CA THR A 30 14.06 -11.18 19.70
C THR A 30 13.17 -10.16 18.97
N ARG A 31 13.66 -8.92 18.81
CA ARG A 31 13.05 -7.88 17.96
C ARG A 31 13.07 -8.21 16.47
N GLU A 32 14.17 -8.74 15.97
CA GLU A 32 14.34 -9.15 14.58
C GLU A 32 13.46 -10.37 14.25
N HIS A 33 13.40 -11.37 15.13
CA HIS A 33 12.50 -12.51 14.97
C HIS A 33 11.03 -12.08 14.84
N ARG A 34 10.57 -11.15 15.70
CA ARG A 34 9.22 -10.58 15.63
C ARG A 34 8.94 -9.85 14.31
N ILE A 35 9.93 -9.14 13.75
CA ILE A 35 9.77 -8.47 12.45
C ILE A 35 9.62 -9.54 11.35
N ARG A 36 10.50 -10.55 11.33
CA ARG A 36 10.45 -11.67 10.39
C ARG A 36 9.11 -12.43 10.44
N ALA A 37 8.58 -12.70 11.63
CA ALA A 37 7.28 -13.37 11.78
C ALA A 37 6.10 -12.55 11.23
N LEU A 38 6.13 -11.22 11.36
CA LEU A 38 5.11 -10.33 10.79
C LEU A 38 5.25 -10.22 9.26
N ASP A 39 6.46 -10.27 8.71
CA ASP A 39 6.66 -10.42 7.27
C ASP A 39 6.17 -11.80 6.77
N GLY A 40 6.35 -12.88 7.53
CA GLY A 40 5.74 -14.16 7.20
C GLY A 40 4.21 -14.16 7.24
N LEU A 41 3.57 -13.36 8.10
CA LEU A 41 2.11 -13.18 8.05
C LEU A 41 1.67 -12.43 6.77
N ARG A 42 2.46 -11.43 6.32
CA ARG A 42 2.27 -10.77 5.02
C ARG A 42 2.42 -11.74 3.85
N ALA A 43 3.30 -12.73 3.96
CA ALA A 43 3.47 -13.79 2.96
C ALA A 43 2.23 -14.69 2.85
N VAL A 44 1.67 -15.12 3.99
CA VAL A 44 0.43 -15.90 4.03
C VAL A 44 -0.74 -15.12 3.41
N ALA A 45 -0.86 -13.83 3.74
CA ALA A 45 -1.89 -12.94 3.20
C ALA A 45 -1.78 -12.75 1.68
N VAL A 46 -0.59 -12.42 1.14
CA VAL A 46 -0.43 -12.23 -0.32
C VAL A 46 -0.58 -13.54 -1.09
N ALA A 47 -0.13 -14.67 -0.55
CA ALA A 47 -0.33 -15.97 -1.19
C ALA A 47 -1.83 -16.30 -1.33
N ALA A 48 -2.64 -16.02 -0.31
CA ALA A 48 -4.09 -16.23 -0.39
C ALA A 48 -4.76 -15.36 -1.46
N VAL A 49 -4.37 -14.09 -1.57
CA VAL A 49 -4.85 -13.17 -2.62
C VAL A 49 -4.50 -13.69 -4.02
N LEU A 50 -3.23 -14.07 -4.24
CA LEU A 50 -2.80 -14.63 -5.52
C LEU A 50 -3.55 -15.91 -5.89
N LEU A 51 -3.75 -16.83 -4.95
CA LEU A 51 -4.45 -18.09 -5.23
C LEU A 51 -5.95 -17.87 -5.51
N TYR A 52 -6.60 -16.92 -4.83
CA TYR A 52 -7.97 -16.52 -5.12
C TYR A 52 -8.11 -15.96 -6.53
N HIS A 53 -7.31 -14.96 -6.90
CA HIS A 53 -7.38 -14.34 -8.24
C HIS A 53 -6.89 -15.27 -9.36
N ALA A 54 -6.11 -16.30 -9.04
CA ALA A 54 -5.74 -17.35 -9.98
C ALA A 54 -6.84 -18.41 -10.22
N GLY A 55 -7.98 -18.33 -9.51
CA GLY A 55 -9.12 -19.24 -9.68
C GLY A 55 -9.00 -20.56 -8.91
N VAL A 56 -8.16 -20.64 -7.87
CA VAL A 56 -7.99 -21.87 -7.09
C VAL A 56 -9.25 -22.10 -6.24
N ALA A 57 -10.05 -23.09 -6.63
CA ALA A 57 -11.37 -23.37 -6.04
C ALA A 57 -11.37 -23.58 -4.50
N ARG A 58 -10.24 -23.98 -3.91
CA ARG A 58 -10.07 -24.16 -2.45
C ARG A 58 -9.68 -22.88 -1.70
N MET A 59 -9.63 -21.72 -2.36
CA MET A 59 -9.25 -20.43 -1.79
C MET A 59 -10.38 -19.39 -1.93
N ARG A 60 -11.63 -19.80 -1.67
CA ARG A 60 -12.86 -18.99 -1.89
C ARG A 60 -12.84 -17.64 -1.16
N GLY A 61 -12.13 -17.57 -0.04
CA GLY A 61 -11.94 -16.38 0.79
C GLY A 61 -10.56 -15.73 0.69
N GLY A 62 -9.71 -16.10 -0.27
CA GLY A 62 -8.35 -15.56 -0.35
C GLY A 62 -8.28 -14.05 -0.58
N PHE A 63 -9.36 -13.41 -1.07
CA PHE A 63 -9.51 -11.96 -1.10
C PHE A 63 -9.40 -11.30 0.29
N LEU A 64 -9.73 -12.04 1.36
CA LEU A 64 -9.61 -11.60 2.75
C LEU A 64 -8.14 -11.46 3.21
N GLY A 65 -7.16 -11.82 2.38
CA GLY A 65 -5.76 -11.48 2.63
C GLY A 65 -5.54 -9.96 2.69
N VAL A 66 -6.36 -9.17 2.00
CA VAL A 66 -6.34 -7.70 2.09
C VAL A 66 -6.67 -7.21 3.51
N ASP A 67 -7.64 -7.83 4.17
CA ASP A 67 -8.06 -7.51 5.54
C ASP A 67 -6.93 -7.78 6.54
N VAL A 68 -6.16 -8.85 6.33
CA VAL A 68 -4.93 -9.13 7.11
C VAL A 68 -3.90 -8.03 6.92
N PHE A 69 -3.76 -7.48 5.70
CA PHE A 69 -2.91 -6.31 5.45
C PHE A 69 -3.43 -5.06 6.16
N PHE A 70 -4.73 -4.77 6.13
CA PHE A 70 -5.32 -3.62 6.83
C PHE A 70 -5.02 -3.64 8.34
N VAL A 71 -5.26 -4.77 9.03
CA VAL A 71 -4.94 -4.88 10.47
C VAL A 71 -3.43 -4.76 10.73
N LEU A 72 -2.59 -5.39 9.90
CA LEU A 72 -1.13 -5.26 10.00
C LEU A 72 -0.64 -3.82 9.78
N SER A 73 -1.23 -3.11 8.81
CA SER A 73 -0.91 -1.73 8.48
C SER A 73 -1.26 -0.78 9.61
N GLY A 74 -2.45 -0.92 10.19
CA GLY A 74 -2.85 -0.20 11.40
C GLY A 74 -1.89 -0.44 12.57
N TYR A 75 -1.52 -1.72 12.80
CA TYR A 75 -0.62 -2.12 13.87
C TYR A 75 0.82 -1.59 13.70
N LEU A 76 1.44 -1.83 12.53
CA LEU A 76 2.85 -1.51 12.29
C LEU A 76 3.11 0.00 12.30
N ILE A 77 2.23 0.78 11.65
CA ILE A 77 2.35 2.24 11.56
C ILE A 77 2.13 2.86 12.95
N THR A 78 1.04 2.52 13.63
CA THR A 78 0.73 3.08 14.94
C THR A 78 1.75 2.68 15.99
N GLY A 79 2.22 1.43 15.99
CA GLY A 79 3.26 0.97 16.89
C GLY A 79 4.57 1.75 16.72
N LEU A 80 4.94 2.13 15.49
CA LEU A 80 6.10 2.97 15.23
C LEU A 80 5.91 4.38 15.83
N LEU A 81 4.78 5.03 15.53
CA LEU A 81 4.49 6.40 15.96
C LEU A 81 4.34 6.51 17.48
N ALA A 82 3.62 5.57 18.11
CA ALA A 82 3.42 5.53 19.55
C ALA A 82 4.73 5.30 20.33
N ARG A 83 5.65 4.48 19.82
CA ARG A 83 6.98 4.30 20.41
C ARG A 83 7.85 5.54 20.26
N GLU A 84 7.79 6.22 19.10
CA GLU A 84 8.49 7.49 18.89
C GLU A 84 7.98 8.58 19.86
N TYR A 85 6.66 8.64 20.06
CA TYR A 85 6.00 9.54 21.01
C TYR A 85 6.32 9.24 22.47
N LEU A 86 6.27 7.98 22.93
CA LEU A 86 6.65 7.65 24.31
C LEU A 86 8.10 8.05 24.60
N ALA A 87 9.02 7.77 23.68
CA ALA A 87 10.43 8.10 23.85
C ALA A 87 10.69 9.61 23.85
N THR A 88 10.11 10.36 22.90
CA THR A 88 10.52 11.75 22.61
C THR A 88 9.50 12.82 22.98
N GLY A 89 8.25 12.46 23.31
CA GLY A 89 7.15 13.41 23.52
C GLY A 89 6.62 14.06 22.24
N ALA A 90 7.08 13.61 21.07
CA ALA A 90 6.74 14.14 19.75
C ALA A 90 6.74 13.03 18.68
N VAL A 91 6.27 13.36 17.47
CA VAL A 91 6.32 12.47 16.30
C VAL A 91 6.84 13.26 15.11
N ALA A 92 7.94 12.81 14.50
CA ALA A 92 8.54 13.46 13.35
C ALA A 92 7.81 13.08 12.04
N LEU A 93 6.59 13.62 11.84
CA LEU A 93 5.75 13.35 10.65
C LEU A 93 6.53 13.43 9.33
N ARG A 94 7.34 14.49 9.13
CA ARG A 94 8.18 14.62 7.93
C ARG A 94 9.10 13.42 7.73
N ARG A 95 9.72 12.91 8.80
CA ARG A 95 10.59 11.72 8.75
C ARG A 95 9.77 10.45 8.51
N PHE A 96 8.57 10.35 9.07
CA PHE A 96 7.63 9.26 8.81
C PHE A 96 7.23 9.19 7.33
N TYR A 97 6.63 10.25 6.78
CA TYR A 97 6.18 10.29 5.38
C TYR A 97 7.33 10.06 4.40
N LEU A 98 8.49 10.68 4.62
CA LEU A 98 9.67 10.47 3.78
C LEU A 98 10.24 9.03 3.83
N ARG A 99 9.96 8.24 4.88
CA ARG A 99 10.29 6.80 4.92
C ARG A 99 9.24 5.98 4.17
N ARG A 100 7.95 6.29 4.34
CA ARG A 100 6.84 5.59 3.68
C ARG A 100 6.88 5.80 2.15
N ALA A 101 7.05 7.04 1.71
CA ALA A 101 7.19 7.41 0.30
C ALA A 101 8.33 6.65 -0.40
N ARG A 102 9.52 6.55 0.22
CA ARG A 102 10.66 5.78 -0.32
C ARG A 102 10.44 4.26 -0.38
N ARG A 103 9.46 3.72 0.35
CA ARG A 103 9.13 2.29 0.38
C ARG A 103 8.07 1.93 -0.65
N LEU A 104 7.06 2.78 -0.85
CA LEU A 104 5.85 2.43 -1.61
C LEU A 104 5.86 3.01 -3.02
N LEU A 105 6.05 4.33 -3.14
CA LEU A 105 5.93 5.04 -4.42
C LEU A 105 6.80 4.46 -5.56
N PRO A 106 8.06 4.01 -5.35
CA PRO A 106 8.90 3.54 -6.45
C PRO A 106 8.32 2.35 -7.21
N ALA A 107 7.80 1.33 -6.50
CA ALA A 107 7.21 0.16 -7.14
C ALA A 107 5.81 0.47 -7.71
N PHE A 108 5.03 1.28 -7.02
CA PHE A 108 3.73 1.77 -7.50
C PHE A 108 3.86 2.45 -8.88
N PHE A 109 4.78 3.42 -9.02
CA PHE A 109 4.98 4.11 -10.30
C PHE A 109 5.54 3.20 -11.40
N VAL A 110 6.39 2.23 -11.06
CA VAL A 110 6.89 1.22 -12.01
C VAL A 110 5.76 0.32 -12.54
N VAL A 111 4.86 -0.13 -11.66
CA VAL A 111 3.71 -0.96 -12.05
C VAL A 111 2.76 -0.14 -12.92
N ILE A 112 2.39 1.07 -12.49
CA ILE A 112 1.52 1.97 -13.26
C ILE A 112 2.09 2.22 -14.67
N ALA A 113 3.39 2.48 -14.81
CA ALA A 113 4.06 2.60 -16.12
C ALA A 113 3.96 1.31 -16.95
N GLY A 114 4.15 0.14 -16.31
CA GLY A 114 4.01 -1.17 -16.94
C GLY A 114 2.59 -1.45 -17.45
N VAL A 115 1.56 -1.05 -16.70
CA VAL A 115 0.16 -1.20 -17.13
C VAL A 115 -0.18 -0.23 -18.26
N CYS A 116 0.34 1.01 -18.25
CA CYS A 116 0.20 1.93 -19.40
C CYS A 116 0.77 1.31 -20.68
N ALA A 117 1.99 0.76 -20.60
CA ALA A 117 2.62 0.08 -21.74
C ALA A 117 1.81 -1.15 -22.21
N LEU A 118 1.27 -1.95 -21.28
CA LEU A 118 0.37 -3.07 -21.61
C LEU A 118 -0.89 -2.59 -22.36
N VAL A 119 -1.55 -1.53 -21.87
CA VAL A 119 -2.77 -1.00 -22.47
C VAL A 119 -2.51 -0.49 -23.89
N ILE A 120 -1.46 0.32 -24.08
CA ILE A 120 -1.06 0.86 -25.39
C ILE A 120 -0.73 -0.27 -26.38
N LEU A 121 -0.01 -1.31 -25.95
CA LEU A 121 0.53 -2.34 -26.84
C LEU A 121 -0.42 -3.51 -27.11
N ARG A 122 -1.39 -3.78 -26.22
CA ARG A 122 -2.22 -5.00 -26.27
C ARG A 122 -3.71 -4.77 -26.09
N LEU A 123 -4.13 -3.71 -25.41
CA LEU A 123 -5.52 -3.49 -25.00
C LEU A 123 -6.01 -2.06 -25.34
N PRO A 124 -5.87 -1.59 -26.61
CA PRO A 124 -6.20 -0.21 -26.96
C PRO A 124 -7.68 0.13 -26.73
N GLY A 125 -8.60 -0.82 -26.91
CA GLY A 125 -10.02 -0.61 -26.61
C GLY A 125 -10.32 -0.31 -25.13
N GLU A 126 -9.41 -0.65 -24.21
CA GLU A 126 -9.56 -0.41 -22.76
C GLU A 126 -8.98 0.97 -22.35
N ALA A 127 -8.28 1.68 -23.24
CA ALA A 127 -7.51 2.88 -22.90
C ALA A 127 -8.34 4.00 -22.27
N ALA A 128 -9.60 4.16 -22.72
CA ALA A 128 -10.50 5.19 -22.21
C ALA A 128 -10.86 4.95 -20.73
N GLY A 129 -11.32 3.74 -20.39
CA GLY A 129 -11.61 3.38 -19.00
C GLY A 129 -10.35 3.34 -18.13
N PHE A 130 -9.23 2.89 -18.70
CA PHE A 130 -7.94 2.84 -18.00
C PHE A 130 -7.43 4.24 -17.60
N ARG A 131 -7.56 5.27 -18.44
CA ARG A 131 -7.08 6.63 -18.14
C ARG A 131 -7.66 7.17 -16.84
N ASP A 132 -8.97 7.05 -16.64
CA ASP A 132 -9.63 7.58 -15.46
C ASP A 132 -9.29 6.74 -14.22
N ASP A 133 -9.22 5.41 -14.36
CA ASP A 133 -8.80 4.49 -13.31
C ASP A 133 -7.33 4.73 -12.88
N ALA A 134 -6.43 5.04 -13.81
CA ALA A 134 -5.04 5.40 -13.54
C ALA A 134 -4.93 6.77 -12.87
N THR A 135 -5.76 7.74 -13.26
CA THR A 135 -5.85 9.05 -12.62
C THR A 135 -6.33 8.92 -11.17
N ALA A 136 -7.39 8.13 -10.93
CA ALA A 136 -7.86 7.80 -9.59
C ALA A 136 -6.81 7.04 -8.77
N SER A 137 -5.97 6.22 -9.42
CA SER A 137 -4.88 5.50 -8.76
C SER A 137 -3.77 6.44 -8.31
N LEU A 138 -3.32 7.36 -9.17
CA LEU A 138 -2.32 8.39 -8.84
C LEU A 138 -2.72 9.25 -7.64
N LEU A 139 -4.02 9.54 -7.51
CA LEU A 139 -4.59 10.33 -6.42
C LEU A 139 -4.94 9.49 -5.18
N TYR A 140 -4.75 8.17 -5.22
CA TYR A 140 -5.18 7.23 -4.18
C TYR A 140 -6.66 7.36 -3.79
N VAL A 141 -7.54 7.44 -4.80
CA VAL A 141 -9.01 7.50 -4.65
C VAL A 141 -9.75 6.46 -5.49
N THR A 142 -9.06 5.45 -6.04
CA THR A 142 -9.64 4.32 -6.82
C THR A 142 -10.84 3.69 -6.13
N ASN A 143 -10.81 3.53 -4.82
CA ASN A 143 -11.91 2.93 -4.08
C ASN A 143 -13.20 3.76 -4.17
N TRP A 144 -13.10 5.09 -4.04
CA TRP A 144 -14.24 6.00 -4.20
C TRP A 144 -14.65 6.18 -5.67
N TRP A 145 -13.69 6.16 -6.58
CA TRP A 145 -13.93 6.17 -8.02
C TRP A 145 -14.72 4.95 -8.49
N PHE A 146 -14.36 3.75 -8.02
CA PHE A 146 -15.08 2.51 -8.31
C PHE A 146 -16.48 2.46 -7.69
N VAL A 147 -16.66 3.04 -6.49
CA VAL A 147 -18.00 3.28 -5.92
C VAL A 147 -18.81 4.22 -6.81
N ALA A 148 -18.25 5.35 -7.24
CA ALA A 148 -18.95 6.36 -8.02
C ALA A 148 -19.39 5.85 -9.40
N LYS A 149 -18.56 5.03 -10.06
CA LYS A 149 -18.89 4.43 -11.37
C LYS A 149 -19.71 3.14 -11.30
N GLY A 150 -20.11 2.71 -10.09
CA GLY A 150 -20.90 1.48 -9.90
C GLY A 150 -20.15 0.18 -10.26
N GLN A 151 -18.82 0.19 -10.17
CA GLN A 151 -17.99 -0.97 -10.53
C GLN A 151 -18.17 -2.11 -9.52
N SER A 152 -18.81 -3.21 -9.90
CA SER A 152 -18.78 -4.42 -9.09
C SER A 152 -17.35 -4.98 -9.01
N TYR A 153 -16.96 -5.43 -7.81
CA TYR A 153 -15.75 -6.21 -7.55
C TYR A 153 -15.95 -7.72 -7.77
N PHE A 154 -17.15 -8.24 -7.43
CA PHE A 154 -17.42 -9.68 -7.37
C PHE A 154 -18.28 -10.21 -8.53
N GLY A 155 -18.93 -9.34 -9.30
CA GLY A 155 -19.87 -9.70 -10.36
C GLY A 155 -20.01 -8.60 -11.41
N GLY A 156 -19.00 -8.45 -12.28
CA GLY A 156 -19.04 -7.57 -13.45
C GLY A 156 -19.14 -8.36 -14.75
N THR A 157 -19.73 -7.76 -15.78
CA THR A 157 -19.64 -8.25 -17.17
C THR A 157 -18.43 -7.63 -17.87
N GLY A 158 -17.76 -8.39 -18.74
CA GLY A 158 -16.58 -7.92 -19.49
C GLY A 158 -15.26 -7.98 -18.70
N ARG A 159 -14.27 -7.18 -19.11
CA ARG A 159 -12.98 -7.04 -18.41
C ARG A 159 -13.12 -6.00 -17.28
N PRO A 160 -12.74 -6.33 -16.03
CA PRO A 160 -12.62 -5.35 -14.96
C PRO A 160 -11.40 -4.44 -15.17
N SER A 161 -11.29 -3.36 -14.41
CA SER A 161 -10.10 -2.49 -14.45
C SER A 161 -8.80 -3.27 -14.25
N LEU A 162 -7.80 -3.05 -15.11
CA LEU A 162 -6.42 -3.53 -14.91
C LEU A 162 -5.79 -2.97 -13.61
N LEU A 163 -6.40 -1.94 -13.01
CA LEU A 163 -5.98 -1.32 -11.76
C LEU A 163 -6.96 -1.60 -10.60
N LEU A 164 -7.92 -2.51 -10.76
CA LEU A 164 -8.99 -2.79 -9.77
C LEU A 164 -8.42 -3.00 -8.36
N HIS A 165 -7.42 -3.87 -8.22
CA HIS A 165 -6.77 -4.18 -6.95
C HIS A 165 -6.18 -2.97 -6.18
N LEU A 166 -5.96 -1.82 -6.83
CA LEU A 166 -5.45 -0.62 -6.17
C LEU A 166 -6.49 0.08 -5.29
N TRP A 167 -7.75 -0.37 -5.29
CA TRP A 167 -8.77 0.12 -4.35
C TRP A 167 -8.31 0.01 -2.89
N SER A 168 -7.67 -1.10 -2.51
CA SER A 168 -7.25 -1.34 -1.13
C SER A 168 -6.05 -0.49 -0.76
N LEU A 169 -5.13 -0.27 -1.70
CA LEU A 169 -3.99 0.62 -1.51
C LEU A 169 -4.43 2.08 -1.35
N ALA A 170 -5.49 2.51 -2.03
CA ALA A 170 -6.12 3.82 -1.79
C ALA A 170 -6.65 3.95 -0.35
N VAL A 171 -7.33 2.93 0.17
CA VAL A 171 -7.77 2.87 1.59
C VAL A 171 -6.57 2.95 2.54
N GLU A 172 -5.49 2.20 2.27
CA GLU A 172 -4.26 2.23 3.08
C GLU A 172 -3.56 3.61 3.07
N GLU A 173 -3.37 4.23 1.90
CA GLU A 173 -2.69 5.53 1.81
C GLU A 173 -3.52 6.67 2.41
N GLN A 174 -4.85 6.65 2.22
CA GLN A 174 -5.76 7.57 2.93
C GLN A 174 -5.58 7.45 4.45
N PHE A 175 -5.52 6.22 4.98
CA PHE A 175 -5.20 6.00 6.38
C PHE A 175 -3.78 6.47 6.76
N TYR A 176 -2.75 6.23 5.95
CA TYR A 176 -1.40 6.69 6.26
C TYR A 176 -1.25 8.21 6.25
N VAL A 177 -2.06 8.95 5.50
CA VAL A 177 -2.08 10.42 5.54
C VAL A 177 -2.88 10.92 6.75
N ILE A 178 -4.08 10.39 6.98
CA ILE A 178 -5.02 10.91 7.99
C ILE A 178 -4.60 10.48 9.41
N TRP A 179 -4.30 9.20 9.60
CA TRP A 179 -4.11 8.63 10.94
C TRP A 179 -2.93 9.23 11.74
N PRO A 180 -1.73 9.45 11.17
CA PRO A 180 -0.62 10.04 11.94
C PRO A 180 -0.91 11.47 12.39
N VAL A 181 -1.70 12.23 11.63
CA VAL A 181 -2.14 13.59 12.00
C VAL A 181 -3.19 13.51 13.09
N PHE A 182 -4.21 12.66 12.94
CA PHE A 182 -5.23 12.42 13.95
C PHE A 182 -4.62 11.95 15.29
N LEU A 183 -3.70 10.98 15.22
CA LEU A 183 -2.98 10.47 16.38
C LEU A 183 -2.19 11.58 17.08
N LEU A 184 -1.52 12.47 16.34
CA LEU A 184 -0.83 13.60 16.95
C LEU A 184 -1.76 14.60 17.64
N VAL A 185 -2.95 14.86 17.07
CA VAL A 185 -3.97 15.70 17.71
C VAL A 185 -4.53 15.03 18.97
N ALA A 186 -4.85 13.74 18.90
CA ALA A 186 -5.37 12.96 20.02
C ALA A 186 -4.36 12.80 21.18
N LEU A 187 -3.07 12.70 20.85
CA LEU A 187 -2.00 12.63 21.85
C LEU A 187 -1.65 14.00 22.42
N GLY A 188 -1.71 15.05 21.59
CA GLY A 188 -1.25 16.40 21.92
C GLY A 188 0.28 16.53 21.86
N ARG A 189 0.77 17.77 22.06
CA ARG A 189 2.22 17.99 22.26
C ARG A 189 2.56 17.73 23.72
N ALA A 190 3.23 16.61 23.97
CA ALA A 190 3.75 16.28 25.30
C ALA A 190 5.00 17.10 25.64
N GLY A 191 5.96 17.25 24.72
CA GLY A 191 7.21 17.96 25.04
C GLY A 191 7.92 17.32 26.25
N GLN A 192 8.19 18.09 27.30
CA GLN A 192 8.77 17.57 28.55
C GLN A 192 7.75 16.93 29.52
N ALA A 193 6.49 16.73 29.11
CA ALA A 193 5.47 16.02 29.88
C ALA A 193 5.98 14.67 30.44
N VAL A 194 5.57 14.40 31.67
CA VAL A 194 6.00 13.24 32.45
C VAL A 194 5.55 11.97 31.74
N HIS A 195 6.35 10.90 31.83
CA HIS A 195 6.08 9.62 31.14
C HIS A 195 4.64 9.09 31.35
N ALA A 196 4.09 9.25 32.56
CA ALA A 196 2.70 8.92 32.88
C ALA A 196 1.64 9.69 32.07
N GLU A 197 1.90 10.94 31.68
CA GLU A 197 1.00 11.74 30.82
C GLU A 197 1.01 11.23 29.39
N ARG A 198 2.19 10.84 28.88
CA ARG A 198 2.34 10.23 27.56
C ARG A 198 1.55 8.92 27.47
N ILE A 199 1.58 8.10 28.53
CA ILE A 199 0.74 6.90 28.67
C ILE A 199 -0.75 7.23 28.70
N ARG A 200 -1.19 8.19 29.53
CA ARG A 200 -2.60 8.65 29.54
C ARG A 200 -3.06 9.16 28.17
N ALA A 201 -2.17 9.76 27.39
CA ALA A 201 -2.45 10.14 26.00
C ALA A 201 -2.69 8.92 25.10
N LEU A 202 -1.88 7.86 25.21
CA LEU A 202 -2.12 6.61 24.46
C LEU A 202 -3.48 5.98 24.81
N TRP A 203 -3.89 5.96 26.08
CA TRP A 203 -5.21 5.46 26.48
C TRP A 203 -6.37 6.29 25.92
N ARG A 204 -6.24 7.62 25.87
CA ARG A 204 -7.22 8.47 25.17
C ARG A 204 -7.27 8.16 23.67
N ALA A 205 -6.12 7.93 23.03
CA ALA A 205 -6.07 7.52 21.63
C ALA A 205 -6.70 6.13 21.38
N ILE A 206 -6.61 5.19 22.33
CA ILE A 206 -7.34 3.90 22.29
C ILE A 206 -8.86 4.13 22.35
N GLY A 207 -9.33 5.03 23.21
CA GLY A 207 -10.75 5.41 23.30
C GLY A 207 -11.27 5.95 21.96
N TRP A 208 -10.54 6.91 21.37
CA TRP A 208 -10.87 7.45 20.04
C TRP A 208 -10.85 6.40 18.93
N ALA A 209 -9.82 5.54 18.88
CA ALA A 209 -9.74 4.48 17.88
C ALA A 209 -10.89 3.48 18.01
N THR A 210 -11.28 3.12 19.23
CA THR A 210 -12.45 2.26 19.52
C THR A 210 -13.75 2.90 19.03
N LEU A 211 -13.96 4.20 19.31
CA LEU A 211 -15.15 4.91 18.85
C LEU A 211 -15.23 4.97 17.32
N LEU A 212 -14.15 5.37 16.65
CA LEU A 212 -14.09 5.40 15.18
C LEU A 212 -14.30 4.01 14.55
N SER A 213 -13.76 2.97 15.19
CA SER A 213 -13.95 1.58 14.77
C SER A 213 -15.41 1.15 14.88
N ALA A 214 -16.10 1.52 15.98
CA ALA A 214 -17.51 1.25 16.16
C ALA A 214 -18.39 2.00 15.15
N CYS A 215 -18.08 3.26 14.85
CA CYS A 215 -18.77 4.04 13.81
C CYS A 215 -18.61 3.40 12.41
N SER A 216 -17.39 2.96 12.07
CA SER A 216 -17.10 2.30 10.79
C SER A 216 -17.81 0.95 10.66
N ILE A 217 -17.84 0.13 11.73
CA ILE A 217 -18.64 -1.11 11.80
C ILE A 217 -20.14 -0.80 11.63
N GLY A 218 -20.66 0.18 12.37
CA GLY A 218 -22.07 0.56 12.30
C GLY A 218 -22.48 1.01 10.90
N LEU A 219 -21.61 1.72 10.19
CA LEU A 219 -21.83 2.14 8.81
C LEU A 219 -21.82 0.96 7.83
N THR A 220 -20.94 -0.03 8.04
CA THR A 220 -20.94 -1.28 7.25
C THR A 220 -22.23 -2.06 7.43
N VAL A 221 -22.70 -2.22 8.67
CA VAL A 221 -23.97 -2.89 8.97
C VAL A 221 -25.16 -2.13 8.37
N LEU A 222 -25.14 -0.79 8.41
CA LEU A 222 -26.21 0.06 7.88
C LEU A 222 -26.28 0.08 6.35
N LEU A 223 -25.13 0.08 5.67
CA LEU A 223 -25.06 0.17 4.20
C LEU A 223 -25.07 -1.18 3.49
N TYR A 224 -24.76 -2.28 4.20
CA TYR A 224 -24.76 -3.61 3.62
C TYR A 224 -26.19 -4.12 3.36
N SER A 225 -26.37 -4.77 2.21
CA SER A 225 -27.62 -5.45 1.85
C SER A 225 -27.27 -6.81 1.23
N PRO A 226 -27.70 -7.94 1.82
CA PRO A 226 -27.37 -9.28 1.30
C PRO A 226 -27.84 -9.55 -0.14
N TRP A 227 -28.82 -8.78 -0.61
CA TRP A 227 -29.47 -8.94 -1.93
C TRP A 227 -28.93 -7.98 -2.99
N ARG A 228 -27.87 -7.23 -2.68
CA ARG A 228 -27.24 -6.25 -3.59
C ARG A 228 -25.75 -6.54 -3.69
N ASP A 229 -25.13 -6.02 -4.75
CA ASP A 229 -23.68 -6.04 -4.88
C ASP A 229 -23.00 -5.34 -3.68
N PRO A 230 -22.07 -6.00 -2.97
CA PRO A 230 -21.49 -5.47 -1.74
C PRO A 230 -20.33 -4.49 -2.00
N SER A 231 -20.02 -4.11 -3.25
CA SER A 231 -18.79 -3.36 -3.56
C SER A 231 -18.75 -1.99 -2.89
N ARG A 232 -19.89 -1.36 -2.61
CA ARG A 232 -19.95 -0.11 -1.82
C ARG A 232 -19.37 -0.26 -0.41
N VAL A 233 -19.72 -1.33 0.31
CA VAL A 233 -19.18 -1.58 1.65
C VAL A 233 -17.78 -2.19 1.59
N TYR A 234 -17.48 -2.94 0.53
CA TYR A 234 -16.17 -3.55 0.32
C TYR A 234 -15.07 -2.52 0.02
N TYR A 235 -15.35 -1.50 -0.80
CA TYR A 235 -14.40 -0.44 -1.17
C TYR A 235 -14.33 0.74 -0.19
N GLY A 236 -15.44 1.05 0.50
CA GLY A 236 -15.54 2.30 1.28
C GLY A 236 -14.49 2.40 2.38
N THR A 237 -13.69 3.46 2.38
CA THR A 237 -12.76 3.74 3.50
C THR A 237 -13.54 3.90 4.81
N ASP A 238 -14.74 4.48 4.72
CA ASP A 238 -15.67 4.68 5.84
C ASP A 238 -16.19 3.36 6.43
N THR A 239 -16.47 2.37 5.57
CA THR A 239 -16.95 1.03 5.96
C THR A 239 -15.82 0.07 6.33
N ARG A 240 -14.60 0.24 5.79
CA ARG A 240 -13.46 -0.66 6.06
C ARG A 240 -12.45 -0.14 7.10
N ALA A 241 -12.53 1.12 7.53
CA ALA A 241 -11.58 1.70 8.49
C ALA A 241 -11.46 0.94 9.81
N PHE A 242 -12.51 0.23 10.27
CA PHE A 242 -12.45 -0.55 11.51
C PHE A 242 -11.34 -1.60 11.52
N GLU A 243 -10.94 -2.17 10.38
CA GLU A 243 -9.90 -3.20 10.29
C GLU A 243 -8.52 -2.61 10.62
N LEU A 244 -8.22 -1.46 9.99
CA LEU A 244 -7.05 -0.63 10.31
C LEU A 244 -7.08 -0.17 11.78
N LEU A 245 -8.26 0.24 12.28
CA LEU A 245 -8.44 0.72 13.66
C LEU A 245 -8.33 -0.39 14.72
N ILE A 246 -8.69 -1.63 14.41
CA ILE A 246 -8.41 -2.79 15.27
C ILE A 246 -6.90 -3.03 15.36
N GLY A 247 -6.17 -2.89 14.25
CA GLY A 247 -4.71 -2.88 14.22
C GLY A 247 -4.08 -1.77 15.08
N VAL A 248 -4.61 -0.55 14.94
CA VAL A 248 -4.26 0.64 15.77
C VAL A 248 -4.43 0.32 17.26
N ILE A 249 -5.59 -0.19 17.67
CA ILE A 249 -5.92 -0.50 19.06
C ILE A 249 -4.94 -1.54 19.61
N ALA A 250 -4.67 -2.62 18.86
CA ALA A 250 -3.70 -3.64 19.24
C ALA A 250 -2.29 -3.07 19.47
N ALA A 251 -1.84 -2.15 18.60
CA ALA A 251 -0.55 -1.48 18.73
C ALA A 251 -0.48 -0.52 19.92
N LEU A 252 -1.51 0.32 20.11
CA LEU A 252 -1.57 1.26 21.23
C LEU A 252 -1.64 0.52 22.57
N LEU A 253 -2.46 -0.53 22.69
CA LEU A 253 -2.55 -1.37 23.88
C LEU A 253 -1.19 -2.00 24.23
N GLN A 254 -0.45 -2.49 23.23
CA GLN A 254 0.88 -3.04 23.46
C GLN A 254 1.87 -1.96 23.93
N VAL A 255 1.87 -0.79 23.29
CA VAL A 255 2.83 0.28 23.59
C VAL A 255 2.52 0.97 24.92
N ALA A 256 1.25 1.18 25.25
CA ALA A 256 0.82 1.73 26.55
C ALA A 256 1.22 0.81 27.70
N ARG A 257 0.86 -0.49 27.64
CA ARG A 257 1.21 -1.48 28.68
C ARG A 257 2.71 -1.67 28.86
N ALA A 258 3.48 -1.62 27.77
CA ALA A 258 4.95 -1.65 27.85
C ALA A 258 5.52 -0.35 28.45
N GLY A 259 4.85 0.79 28.21
CA GLY A 259 5.20 2.09 28.75
C GLY A 259 4.91 2.23 30.25
N GLU A 260 3.77 1.71 30.72
CA GLU A 260 3.36 1.72 32.14
C GLU A 260 4.38 1.08 33.08
N GLY A 261 5.29 0.28 32.53
CA GLY A 261 6.09 -0.65 33.29
C GLY A 261 5.20 -1.82 33.69
N GLU A 262 5.41 -2.97 33.06
CA GLU A 262 5.16 -4.21 33.79
C GLU A 262 6.04 -4.11 35.05
N THR A 263 5.41 -3.96 36.21
CA THR A 263 6.07 -3.48 37.44
C THR A 263 7.30 -4.32 37.72
N ARG A 264 8.41 -3.69 38.13
CA ARG A 264 9.69 -4.39 38.32
C ARG A 264 9.56 -5.60 39.26
N GLU A 265 8.67 -5.54 40.25
CA GLU A 265 8.27 -6.63 41.14
C GLU A 265 7.66 -7.86 40.43
N GLN A 266 6.93 -7.69 39.32
CA GLN A 266 6.46 -8.83 38.52
C GLN A 266 7.58 -9.45 37.67
N SER A 267 8.70 -8.76 37.44
CA SER A 267 9.79 -9.31 36.62
C SER A 267 10.60 -10.37 37.35
N GLU A 268 10.71 -10.29 38.68
CA GLU A 268 11.50 -11.23 39.49
C GLU A 268 10.71 -12.50 39.85
N THR A 269 9.38 -12.43 39.90
CA THR A 269 8.49 -13.61 39.97
C THR A 269 8.24 -14.27 38.60
N ARG A 270 8.61 -13.62 37.48
CA ARG A 270 8.38 -14.12 36.10
C ARG A 270 9.40 -15.11 35.56
N THR A 271 10.44 -15.44 36.31
CA THR A 271 11.27 -16.64 36.05
C THR A 271 10.43 -17.92 36.16
N SER A 272 9.30 -17.89 36.87
CA SER A 272 8.19 -18.82 36.69
C SER A 272 7.16 -18.24 35.71
N THR A 273 7.49 -18.24 34.40
CA THR A 273 6.44 -18.15 33.38
C THR A 273 5.57 -19.38 33.50
N SER A 274 4.41 -19.26 34.12
CA SER A 274 3.51 -20.39 34.34
C SER A 274 3.26 -21.12 33.01
N THR A 275 3.38 -22.46 33.03
CA THR A 275 3.16 -23.30 31.85
C THR A 275 1.83 -22.98 31.18
N LEU A 276 0.81 -22.66 31.99
CA LEU A 276 -0.49 -22.15 31.56
C LEU A 276 -0.38 -20.92 30.65
N ARG A 277 0.38 -19.88 31.00
CA ARG A 277 0.52 -18.68 30.15
C ARG A 277 1.17 -19.02 28.80
N ARG A 278 2.15 -19.92 28.77
CA ARG A 278 2.76 -20.36 27.51
C ARG A 278 1.77 -21.17 26.67
N VAL A 279 1.11 -22.16 27.27
CA VAL A 279 0.05 -22.95 26.61
C VAL A 279 -1.06 -22.05 26.05
N SER A 280 -1.52 -21.06 26.80
CA SER A 280 -2.52 -20.10 26.31
C SER A 280 -2.05 -19.28 25.10
N ILE A 281 -0.77 -18.88 25.06
CA ILE A 281 -0.19 -18.17 23.91
C ILE A 281 -0.09 -19.09 22.70
N GLU A 282 0.40 -20.32 22.86
CA GLU A 282 0.52 -21.29 21.76
C GLU A 282 -0.85 -21.70 21.21
N SER A 283 -1.80 -22.06 22.08
CA SER A 283 -3.17 -22.40 21.70
C SER A 283 -3.87 -21.24 21.00
N ALA A 284 -3.75 -20.01 21.52
CA ALA A 284 -4.31 -18.83 20.85
C ALA A 284 -3.63 -18.56 19.49
N SER A 285 -2.32 -18.81 19.36
CA SER A 285 -1.60 -18.61 18.11
C SER A 285 -2.01 -19.63 17.03
N LEU A 286 -2.13 -20.90 17.42
CA LEU A 286 -2.59 -21.97 16.54
C LEU A 286 -4.06 -21.78 16.13
N LEU A 287 -4.95 -21.47 17.08
CA LEU A 287 -6.36 -21.20 16.79
C LEU A 287 -6.54 -19.96 15.90
N ALA A 288 -5.78 -18.89 16.13
CA ALA A 288 -5.88 -17.69 15.30
C ALA A 288 -5.32 -17.90 13.88
N MET A 289 -4.21 -18.64 13.74
CA MET A 289 -3.69 -19.04 12.43
C MET A 289 -4.67 -19.96 11.69
N ALA A 290 -5.22 -20.96 12.38
CA ALA A 290 -6.23 -21.86 11.82
C ALA A 290 -7.49 -21.10 11.39
N GLY A 291 -7.93 -20.11 12.16
CA GLY A 291 -9.04 -19.22 11.82
C GLY A 291 -8.79 -18.40 10.56
N VAL A 292 -7.60 -17.81 10.41
CA VAL A 292 -7.20 -17.07 9.19
C VAL A 292 -7.17 -18.00 7.97
N VAL A 293 -6.55 -19.17 8.08
CA VAL A 293 -6.46 -20.15 6.98
C VAL A 293 -7.84 -20.70 6.62
N TRP A 294 -8.70 -20.97 7.61
CA TRP A 294 -10.09 -21.38 7.39
C TRP A 294 -10.89 -20.30 6.67
N SER A 295 -10.77 -19.03 7.07
CA SER A 295 -11.41 -17.91 6.38
C SER A 295 -11.03 -17.86 4.91
N PHE A 296 -9.74 -18.03 4.58
CA PHE A 296 -9.27 -18.05 3.19
C PHE A 296 -9.80 -19.24 2.39
N ALA A 297 -9.97 -20.41 3.02
CA ALA A 297 -10.43 -21.61 2.34
C ALA A 297 -11.95 -21.63 2.13
N ALA A 298 -12.73 -21.23 3.15
CA ALA A 298 -14.15 -21.52 3.25
C ALA A 298 -15.08 -20.31 3.00
N VAL A 299 -14.66 -19.09 3.37
CA VAL A 299 -15.57 -17.93 3.44
C VAL A 299 -15.63 -17.21 2.09
N ALA A 300 -16.71 -17.40 1.35
CA ALA A 300 -16.92 -16.70 0.08
C ALA A 300 -17.44 -15.26 0.29
N ALA A 301 -17.25 -14.41 -0.71
CA ALA A 301 -17.79 -13.03 -0.70
C ALA A 301 -19.32 -12.95 -0.66
N THR A 302 -20.01 -14.03 -1.05
CA THR A 302 -21.47 -14.17 -1.05
C THR A 302 -22.04 -14.59 0.30
N GLU A 303 -21.21 -14.89 1.30
CA GLU A 303 -21.68 -15.34 2.61
C GLU A 303 -22.36 -14.19 3.36
N SER A 304 -23.64 -14.37 3.73
CA SER A 304 -24.48 -13.30 4.28
C SER A 304 -23.97 -12.71 5.60
N PHE A 305 -23.23 -13.50 6.38
CA PHE A 305 -22.62 -13.08 7.65
C PHE A 305 -21.30 -12.30 7.50
N LEU A 306 -20.71 -12.27 6.29
CA LEU A 306 -19.36 -11.75 6.07
C LEU A 306 -19.23 -10.30 6.49
N TYR A 307 -20.01 -9.40 5.90
CA TYR A 307 -19.91 -7.97 6.14
C TYR A 307 -20.41 -7.53 7.53
N PRO A 308 -21.52 -8.09 8.08
CA PRO A 308 -21.99 -7.68 9.41
C PRO A 308 -21.11 -8.17 10.57
N VAL A 309 -20.46 -9.33 10.45
CA VAL A 309 -19.72 -9.96 11.57
C VAL A 309 -18.40 -10.60 11.14
N GLY A 310 -18.35 -11.27 9.98
CA GLY A 310 -17.18 -12.04 9.52
C GLY A 310 -15.89 -11.22 9.44
N LEU A 311 -15.94 -10.00 8.86
CA LEU A 311 -14.76 -9.11 8.77
C LEU A 311 -14.28 -8.63 10.15
N ILE A 312 -15.20 -8.43 11.11
CA ILE A 312 -14.88 -8.07 12.49
C ILE A 312 -14.17 -9.24 13.18
N ALA A 313 -14.74 -10.45 13.05
CA ALA A 313 -14.18 -11.67 13.61
C ALA A 313 -12.78 -11.97 13.04
N LEU A 314 -12.59 -11.81 11.72
CA LEU A 314 -11.28 -11.93 11.08
C LEU A 314 -10.30 -10.88 11.64
N SER A 315 -10.71 -9.61 11.71
CA SER A 315 -9.84 -8.52 12.18
C SER A 315 -9.36 -8.72 13.62
N LEU A 316 -10.26 -9.15 14.51
CA LEU A 316 -9.92 -9.52 15.89
C LEU A 316 -9.01 -10.75 15.94
N THR A 317 -9.26 -11.75 15.09
CA THR A 317 -8.41 -12.95 14.96
C THR A 317 -7.00 -12.59 14.53
N VAL A 318 -6.84 -11.69 13.55
CA VAL A 318 -5.53 -11.18 13.10
C VAL A 318 -4.85 -10.36 14.20
N ALA A 319 -5.59 -9.55 14.98
CA ALA A 319 -5.02 -8.82 16.11
C ALA A 319 -4.51 -9.77 17.22
N VAL A 320 -5.22 -10.85 17.52
CA VAL A 320 -4.76 -11.93 18.41
C VAL A 320 -3.54 -12.65 17.83
N LEU A 321 -3.54 -12.96 16.53
CA LEU A 321 -2.41 -13.58 15.86
C LEU A 321 -1.16 -12.70 15.96
N ILE A 322 -1.23 -11.41 15.58
CA ILE A 322 -0.14 -10.43 15.76
C ILE A 322 0.35 -10.42 17.21
N ARG A 323 -0.56 -10.40 18.20
CA ARG A 323 -0.21 -10.38 19.62
C ARG A 323 0.54 -11.63 20.08
N THR A 324 0.26 -12.80 19.49
CA THR A 324 0.96 -14.07 19.79
C THR A 324 2.27 -14.21 19.03
N LEU A 325 2.34 -13.79 17.76
CA LEU A 325 3.59 -13.74 16.98
C LEU A 325 4.63 -12.84 17.64
N VAL A 326 4.18 -11.69 18.15
CA VAL A 326 5.02 -10.73 18.91
C VAL A 326 5.42 -11.27 20.30
N ALA A 327 4.75 -12.31 20.79
CA ALA A 327 5.10 -13.04 22.00
C ALA A 327 5.98 -14.28 21.75
N ASP A 328 6.47 -14.47 20.53
CA ASP A 328 7.43 -15.54 20.16
C ASP A 328 6.83 -16.96 20.24
N SER A 329 5.58 -17.12 19.75
CA SER A 329 4.91 -18.42 19.64
C SER A 329 5.56 -19.36 18.61
N ALA A 330 5.23 -20.65 18.64
CA ALA A 330 5.69 -21.63 17.65
C ALA A 330 5.31 -21.25 16.20
N VAL A 331 4.15 -20.59 16.01
CA VAL A 331 3.74 -20.04 14.71
C VAL A 331 4.68 -18.91 14.26
N ALA A 332 5.21 -18.11 15.19
CA ALA A 332 6.23 -17.10 14.88
C ALA A 332 7.49 -17.75 14.29
N GLY A 333 7.96 -18.85 14.88
CA GLY A 333 9.09 -19.62 14.38
C GLY A 333 8.90 -20.13 12.94
N LEU A 334 7.69 -20.63 12.62
CA LEU A 334 7.33 -21.06 11.27
C LEU A 334 7.33 -19.88 10.27
N LEU A 335 6.65 -18.78 10.62
CA LEU A 335 6.53 -17.59 9.76
C LEU A 335 7.85 -16.82 9.60
N ALA A 336 8.75 -16.88 10.58
CA ALA A 336 10.08 -16.29 10.52
C ALA A 336 11.08 -17.12 9.70
N SER A 337 10.67 -18.28 9.15
CA SER A 337 11.52 -19.09 8.26
C SER A 337 11.75 -18.40 6.91
N LYS A 338 12.90 -18.71 6.28
CA LYS A 338 13.39 -18.00 5.07
C LYS A 338 12.35 -17.88 3.94
N PRO A 339 11.55 -18.92 3.57
CA PRO A 339 10.59 -18.80 2.46
C PRO A 339 9.47 -17.79 2.75
N PHE A 340 8.90 -17.83 3.95
CA PHE A 340 7.85 -16.89 4.36
C PHE A 340 8.38 -15.47 4.46
N VAL A 341 9.56 -15.26 5.06
CA VAL A 341 10.18 -13.91 5.11
C VAL A 341 10.46 -13.38 3.70
N TRP A 342 11.05 -14.19 2.81
CA TRP A 342 11.39 -13.78 1.44
C TRP A 342 10.16 -13.32 0.64
N LEU A 343 9.04 -14.06 0.76
CA LEU A 343 7.78 -13.71 0.11
C LEU A 343 7.11 -12.49 0.79
N GLY A 344 7.24 -12.38 2.12
CA GLY A 344 6.71 -11.30 2.93
C GLY A 344 7.36 -9.95 2.66
N GLU A 345 8.69 -9.92 2.50
CA GLU A 345 9.44 -8.75 2.04
C GLU A 345 8.89 -8.22 0.70
N ARG A 346 8.63 -9.15 -0.24
CA ARG A 346 8.13 -8.88 -1.60
C ARG A 346 6.62 -8.71 -1.70
N SER A 347 5.87 -8.86 -0.60
CA SER A 347 4.40 -8.90 -0.64
C SER A 347 3.77 -7.67 -1.30
N TYR A 348 4.45 -6.51 -1.23
CA TYR A 348 3.98 -5.27 -1.85
C TYR A 348 4.11 -5.31 -3.38
N ALA A 349 5.32 -5.57 -3.90
CA ALA A 349 5.54 -5.74 -5.33
C ALA A 349 4.71 -6.89 -5.93
N LEU A 350 4.52 -7.99 -5.20
CA LEU A 350 3.63 -9.10 -5.58
C LEU A 350 2.18 -8.62 -5.69
N TYR A 351 1.69 -7.87 -4.69
CA TYR A 351 0.34 -7.33 -4.70
C TYR A 351 0.13 -6.34 -5.87
N LEU A 352 1.12 -5.54 -6.22
CA LEU A 352 1.01 -4.62 -7.37
C LEU A 352 1.04 -5.34 -8.73
N TRP A 353 1.90 -6.35 -8.91
CA TRP A 353 2.08 -7.00 -10.21
C TRP A 353 1.08 -8.12 -10.50
N HIS A 354 0.56 -8.84 -9.50
CA HIS A 354 -0.26 -10.03 -9.77
C HIS A 354 -1.53 -9.71 -10.59
N TRP A 355 -2.28 -8.68 -10.21
CA TRP A 355 -3.59 -8.42 -10.80
C TRP A 355 -3.51 -7.98 -12.27
N PRO A 356 -2.68 -7.00 -12.68
CA PRO A 356 -2.53 -6.67 -14.10
C PRO A 356 -2.05 -7.86 -14.94
N ILE A 357 -1.13 -8.69 -14.40
CA ILE A 357 -0.66 -9.91 -15.08
C ILE A 357 -1.81 -10.90 -15.27
N PHE A 358 -2.65 -11.10 -14.25
CA PHE A 358 -3.73 -12.09 -14.31
C PHE A 358 -4.85 -11.62 -15.25
N ASP A 359 -5.30 -10.38 -15.13
CA ASP A 359 -6.38 -9.85 -15.98
C ASP A 359 -5.97 -9.72 -17.47
N ALA A 360 -4.68 -9.53 -17.75
CA ALA A 360 -4.14 -9.58 -19.11
C ALA A 360 -4.02 -11.00 -19.71
N THR A 361 -4.21 -12.06 -18.91
CA THR A 361 -3.89 -13.45 -19.28
C THR A 361 -5.01 -14.43 -18.92
N ARG A 362 -6.29 -14.04 -19.06
CA ARG A 362 -7.43 -14.86 -18.61
C ARG A 362 -7.52 -16.17 -19.41
N PRO A 363 -7.56 -17.36 -18.76
CA PRO A 363 -7.63 -18.63 -19.46
C PRO A 363 -8.94 -18.73 -20.25
N GLY A 364 -8.88 -19.19 -21.49
CA GLY A 364 -10.03 -19.31 -22.38
C GLY A 364 -10.54 -17.97 -22.96
N ALA A 365 -10.05 -16.83 -22.51
CA ALA A 365 -10.44 -15.50 -23.01
C ALA A 365 -9.29 -14.75 -23.69
N ASP A 366 -8.13 -14.61 -23.02
CA ASP A 366 -6.93 -13.99 -23.60
C ASP A 366 -5.86 -15.03 -23.98
N LEU A 367 -5.82 -16.18 -23.29
CA LEU A 367 -4.91 -17.30 -23.58
C LEU A 367 -5.69 -18.61 -23.75
N THR A 368 -5.49 -19.30 -24.88
CA THR A 368 -6.10 -20.60 -25.21
C THR A 368 -5.32 -21.82 -24.69
N TRP A 369 -4.28 -21.60 -23.89
CA TRP A 369 -3.45 -22.65 -23.30
C TRP A 369 -4.17 -23.36 -22.15
N PRO A 370 -3.74 -24.58 -21.76
CA PRO A 370 -4.35 -25.30 -20.64
C PRO A 370 -4.32 -24.47 -19.34
N PRO A 371 -5.40 -24.46 -18.53
CA PRO A 371 -5.52 -23.58 -17.36
C PRO A 371 -4.36 -23.71 -16.36
N GLU A 372 -3.84 -24.92 -16.16
CA GLU A 372 -2.69 -25.22 -15.31
C GLU A 372 -1.39 -24.60 -15.84
N THR A 373 -1.21 -24.54 -17.16
CA THR A 373 -0.05 -23.88 -17.79
C THR A 373 -0.16 -22.36 -17.62
N VAL A 374 -1.36 -21.80 -17.80
CA VAL A 374 -1.63 -20.38 -17.57
C VAL A 374 -1.45 -20.02 -16.09
N PHE A 375 -1.86 -20.87 -15.16
CA PHE A 375 -1.62 -20.72 -13.73
C PHE A 375 -0.12 -20.64 -13.40
N VAL A 376 0.68 -21.60 -13.86
CA VAL A 376 2.13 -21.62 -13.62
C VAL A 376 2.80 -20.38 -14.22
N LEU A 377 2.44 -20.00 -15.45
CA LEU A 377 2.95 -18.79 -16.11
C LEU A 377 2.64 -17.53 -15.29
N ARG A 378 1.39 -17.36 -14.85
CA ARG A 378 0.95 -16.21 -14.03
C ARG A 378 1.71 -16.11 -12.72
N MET A 379 1.87 -17.22 -11.99
CA MET A 379 2.64 -17.25 -10.75
C MET A 379 4.11 -16.89 -11.01
N ALA A 380 4.73 -17.48 -12.03
CA ALA A 380 6.12 -17.23 -12.37
C ALA A 380 6.35 -15.76 -12.76
N LEU A 381 5.49 -15.17 -13.59
CA LEU A 381 5.55 -13.76 -13.98
C LEU A 381 5.35 -12.82 -12.78
N ALA A 382 4.32 -13.06 -11.95
CA ALA A 382 4.06 -12.22 -10.78
C ALA A 382 5.24 -12.24 -9.79
N VAL A 383 5.82 -13.41 -9.53
CA VAL A 383 7.01 -13.56 -8.66
C VAL A 383 8.24 -12.92 -9.30
N LEU A 384 8.46 -13.10 -10.61
CA LEU A 384 9.59 -12.53 -11.33
C LEU A 384 9.55 -10.99 -11.33
N PHE A 385 8.45 -10.38 -11.80
CA PHE A 385 8.31 -8.93 -11.83
C PHE A 385 8.38 -8.32 -10.42
N ALA A 386 7.80 -8.99 -9.41
CA ALA A 386 7.89 -8.54 -8.03
C ALA A 386 9.31 -8.58 -7.48
N ASP A 387 10.07 -9.66 -7.70
CA ASP A 387 11.45 -9.80 -7.22
C ASP A 387 12.41 -8.84 -7.96
N LEU A 388 12.24 -8.66 -9.27
CA LEU A 388 12.98 -7.65 -10.04
C LEU A 388 12.71 -6.23 -9.50
N THR A 389 11.44 -5.86 -9.31
CA THR A 389 11.04 -4.55 -8.76
C THR A 389 11.59 -4.36 -7.34
N TYR A 390 11.49 -5.36 -6.48
CA TYR A 390 11.98 -5.32 -5.11
C TYR A 390 13.51 -5.16 -5.05
N ARG A 391 14.27 -5.95 -5.82
CA ARG A 391 15.74 -5.94 -5.80
C ARG A 391 16.33 -4.68 -6.44
N PHE A 392 15.80 -4.26 -7.59
CA PHE A 392 16.43 -3.20 -8.40
C PHE A 392 15.81 -1.81 -8.19
N ILE A 393 14.56 -1.71 -7.73
CA ILE A 393 13.88 -0.42 -7.50
C ILE A 393 13.66 -0.15 -6.01
N GLU A 394 12.89 -1.00 -5.30
CA GLU A 394 12.53 -0.72 -3.90
C GLU A 394 13.75 -0.70 -2.98
N THR A 395 14.59 -1.73 -3.03
CA THR A 395 15.71 -1.91 -2.11
C THR A 395 16.76 -0.79 -2.24
N PRO A 396 17.18 -0.35 -3.45
CA PRO A 396 18.11 0.77 -3.57
C PRO A 396 17.51 2.11 -3.12
N VAL A 397 16.23 2.38 -3.44
CA VAL A 397 15.57 3.64 -3.04
C VAL A 397 15.36 3.69 -1.52
N ARG A 398 14.92 2.58 -0.91
CA ARG A 398 14.79 2.41 0.55
C ARG A 398 16.11 2.69 1.28
N HIS A 399 17.22 2.18 0.76
CA HIS A 399 18.57 2.41 1.30
C HIS A 399 19.22 3.73 0.84
N GLY A 400 18.46 4.67 0.26
CA GLY A 400 18.91 6.03 -0.01
C GLY A 400 19.85 6.19 -1.22
N ALA A 401 19.85 5.25 -2.17
CA ALA A 401 20.67 5.34 -3.38
C ALA A 401 20.44 6.64 -4.16
N LEU A 402 19.17 7.07 -4.32
CA LEU A 402 18.81 8.34 -4.95
C LEU A 402 19.42 9.55 -4.23
N THR A 403 19.42 9.54 -2.89
CA THR A 403 20.01 10.63 -2.09
C THR A 403 21.53 10.65 -2.24
N ARG A 404 22.20 9.49 -2.29
CA ARG A 404 23.66 9.42 -2.59
C ARG A 404 23.99 9.89 -4.00
N ALA A 405 23.20 9.49 -5.00
CA ALA A 405 23.40 9.88 -6.40
C ALA A 405 23.26 11.40 -6.59
N PHE A 406 22.21 12.01 -6.00
CA PHE A 406 22.01 13.47 -6.03
C PHE A 406 23.18 14.23 -5.39
N VAL A 407 23.68 13.77 -4.24
CA VAL A 407 24.84 14.39 -3.58
C VAL A 407 26.09 14.29 -4.46
N ARG A 408 26.37 13.13 -5.07
CA ARG A 408 27.49 12.96 -6.02
C ARG A 408 27.39 13.89 -7.23
N ALA A 409 26.21 13.99 -7.85
CA ALA A 409 25.99 14.88 -9.00
C ALA A 409 26.20 16.36 -8.62
N ARG A 410 25.69 16.80 -7.46
CA ARG A 410 25.90 18.16 -6.97
C ARG A 410 27.37 18.48 -6.64
N THR A 411 28.09 17.54 -6.04
CA THR A 411 29.53 17.73 -5.77
C THR A 411 30.36 17.81 -7.05
N ALA A 412 29.96 17.09 -8.11
CA ALA A 412 30.59 17.22 -9.42
C ALA A 412 30.28 18.56 -10.12
N LEU A 413 29.13 19.17 -9.84
CA LEU A 413 28.70 20.46 -10.38
C LEU A 413 29.21 21.69 -9.61
N GLY A 414 30.02 21.50 -8.56
CA GLY A 414 30.66 22.59 -7.81
C GLY A 414 29.74 23.47 -6.95
N ASP A 415 28.43 23.20 -6.90
CA ASP A 415 27.47 24.04 -6.17
C ASP A 415 27.57 23.88 -4.64
N ARG A 416 28.12 24.90 -3.99
CA ARG A 416 28.32 24.99 -2.52
C ARG A 416 27.15 25.59 -1.74
N ARG A 417 26.02 25.97 -2.37
CA ARG A 417 24.84 26.51 -1.65
C ARG A 417 24.25 25.46 -0.70
N PRO A 418 23.71 25.82 0.49
CA PRO A 418 23.10 24.85 1.39
C PRO A 418 21.97 24.09 0.68
N ALA A 419 22.14 22.77 0.53
CA ALA A 419 21.23 21.95 -0.25
C ALA A 419 19.90 21.76 0.48
N VAL A 420 18.78 21.89 -0.25
CA VAL A 420 17.45 21.51 0.26
C VAL A 420 17.44 19.98 0.48
N PRO A 421 17.41 19.45 1.73
CA PRO A 421 17.50 18.01 1.99
C PRO A 421 16.09 17.41 1.96
N LEU A 422 15.50 17.58 0.78
CA LEU A 422 14.23 17.01 0.35
C LEU A 422 14.59 15.64 -0.25
N ALA A 423 13.70 14.66 -0.15
CA ALA A 423 13.65 13.63 -1.19
C ALA A 423 13.28 14.42 -2.46
N THR A 424 14.26 14.88 -3.23
CA THR A 424 14.26 16.25 -3.78
C THR A 424 13.14 16.50 -4.80
N ALA A 425 12.00 16.99 -4.30
CA ALA A 425 10.66 17.16 -4.89
C ALA A 425 9.91 15.85 -5.24
N GLY A 426 10.02 14.83 -4.39
CA GLY A 426 9.29 13.56 -4.49
C GLY A 426 9.70 12.50 -5.51
N ALA A 427 10.75 12.57 -6.36
CA ALA A 427 11.88 13.49 -6.46
C ALA A 427 12.35 13.59 -7.92
N ALA A 428 12.35 14.74 -8.60
CA ALA A 428 11.56 15.99 -8.44
C ALA A 428 10.20 15.92 -9.18
N LEU A 429 9.61 14.73 -9.14
CA LEU A 429 9.29 14.04 -10.38
C LEU A 429 8.30 12.88 -10.10
N ALA A 430 8.83 11.67 -9.97
CA ALA A 430 8.10 10.40 -10.04
C ALA A 430 7.00 10.29 -11.15
N VAL A 431 7.14 10.75 -12.41
CA VAL A 431 8.17 11.55 -13.08
C VAL A 431 7.49 12.77 -13.74
N VAL A 432 7.00 13.73 -12.95
CA VAL A 432 5.82 14.55 -13.29
C VAL A 432 4.56 13.65 -13.34
N ALA A 433 4.37 12.88 -12.26
CA ALA A 433 3.33 11.86 -12.09
C ALA A 433 3.32 10.83 -13.23
N THR A 434 4.40 10.05 -13.31
CA THR A 434 4.86 9.27 -14.47
C THR A 434 4.61 10.04 -15.78
N ALA A 435 5.28 11.18 -15.93
CA ALA A 435 5.18 12.18 -17.00
C ALA A 435 3.81 12.29 -17.66
N ALA A 436 2.81 12.80 -16.93
CA ALA A 436 1.42 12.99 -17.36
C ALA A 436 0.64 11.70 -17.72
N MET A 437 1.06 10.58 -17.14
CA MET A 437 0.45 9.25 -17.22
C MET A 437 0.25 8.63 -18.62
N LEU A 438 1.31 8.31 -19.37
CA LEU A 438 2.58 9.02 -19.54
C LEU A 438 2.51 10.10 -20.66
N THR A 439 1.55 11.06 -20.54
CA THR A 439 1.04 12.10 -21.49
C THR A 439 -0.37 11.85 -22.12
N ASP A 440 -1.12 10.80 -21.78
CA ASP A 440 -1.00 9.61 -22.62
C ASP A 440 -2.15 8.60 -22.46
N THR A 441 -1.85 7.41 -21.96
CA THR A 441 -2.20 6.16 -22.65
C THR A 441 -2.16 6.33 -24.19
N LEU A 442 -1.02 6.71 -24.80
CA LEU A 442 -0.87 7.95 -25.62
C LEU A 442 -2.11 8.52 -26.31
N LEU A 443 -2.61 9.63 -25.75
CA LEU A 443 -3.84 10.31 -26.14
C LEU A 443 -5.05 9.36 -26.23
N VAL A 444 -5.19 8.48 -25.23
CA VAL A 444 -6.23 7.45 -25.14
C VAL A 444 -6.28 6.59 -26.42
N THR A 445 -5.09 6.07 -26.77
CA THR A 445 -4.79 5.34 -28.01
C THR A 445 -5.35 6.07 -29.22
N ALA A 446 -4.84 7.29 -29.39
CA ALA A 446 -5.34 8.36 -30.25
C ALA A 446 -6.18 7.89 -31.46
N ALA A 447 -7.43 8.34 -31.50
CA ALA A 447 -8.44 8.07 -32.54
C ALA A 447 -8.94 6.62 -32.67
N ALA A 448 -8.35 5.63 -31.98
CA ALA A 448 -8.71 4.21 -31.98
C ALA A 448 -8.68 3.45 -33.33
N HIS A 449 -8.85 4.11 -34.49
CA HIS A 449 -8.40 3.72 -35.84
C HIS A 449 -8.58 4.89 -36.84
N PRO A 450 -7.60 5.20 -37.71
CA PRO A 450 -7.73 6.29 -38.68
C PRO A 450 -7.95 5.84 -40.13
N ALA A 451 -9.00 6.36 -40.77
CA ALA A 451 -8.88 6.78 -42.18
C ALA A 451 -8.09 8.10 -42.30
N ASP A 452 -8.08 8.90 -41.22
CA ASP A 452 -7.77 10.34 -41.24
C ASP A 452 -6.33 10.73 -40.88
N ALA A 453 -5.44 9.76 -40.63
CA ALA A 453 -4.03 10.03 -40.32
C ALA A 453 -3.28 10.72 -41.48
N ARG A 454 -3.89 10.76 -42.69
CA ARG A 454 -3.39 11.53 -43.84
C ARG A 454 -3.67 13.04 -43.75
N ALA A 455 -4.64 13.50 -42.93
CA ALA A 455 -5.01 14.91 -42.86
C ALA A 455 -4.02 15.75 -42.02
N VAL A 456 -3.46 15.18 -40.95
CA VAL A 456 -2.61 15.91 -39.98
C VAL A 456 -1.19 16.17 -40.51
N ALA A 457 -0.79 15.53 -41.61
CA ALA A 457 0.55 15.66 -42.18
C ALA A 457 0.70 16.75 -43.28
N VAL A 458 -0.36 17.49 -43.62
CA VAL A 458 -0.35 18.37 -44.82
C VAL A 458 -0.40 19.86 -44.50
N ASP A 459 -0.95 20.31 -43.36
CA ASP A 459 -1.18 21.74 -43.10
C ASP A 459 -0.14 22.38 -42.14
N THR A 460 1.14 22.34 -42.53
CA THR A 460 2.21 23.15 -41.92
C THR A 460 3.19 23.70 -42.99
N GLY A 461 2.70 24.58 -43.87
CA GLY A 461 3.56 25.29 -44.84
C GLY A 461 2.78 26.32 -45.67
N PRO A 462 3.19 27.61 -45.75
CA PRO A 462 2.30 28.68 -46.20
C PRO A 462 2.34 29.00 -47.71
N ALA A 463 1.22 29.58 -48.16
CA ALA A 463 1.09 30.58 -49.23
C ALA A 463 1.43 30.21 -50.70
N ALA A 464 0.34 29.96 -51.44
CA ALA A 464 -0.06 30.70 -52.64
C ALA A 464 0.74 30.65 -53.98
N ALA A 465 -0.03 30.29 -55.01
CA ALA A 465 0.02 30.76 -56.40
C ALA A 465 1.16 30.27 -57.34
N LEU A 466 0.76 29.55 -58.40
CA LEU A 466 0.95 30.01 -59.78
C LEU A 466 -0.05 29.32 -60.73
N ALA A 467 -0.48 30.07 -61.75
CA ALA A 467 -1.63 29.82 -62.63
C ALA A 467 -1.48 28.68 -63.66
N GLY A 468 -2.61 28.23 -64.25
CA GLY A 468 -2.59 27.56 -65.56
C GLY A 468 -3.84 26.78 -65.99
N ASN A 469 -4.76 27.42 -66.74
CA ASN A 469 -5.75 26.86 -67.70
C ASN A 469 -6.69 25.70 -67.28
N ALA A 470 -8.02 25.86 -67.26
CA ALA A 470 -8.96 26.01 -68.39
C ALA A 470 -9.19 24.69 -69.20
N ALA A 471 -10.40 24.31 -69.65
CA ALA A 471 -11.77 24.75 -69.37
C ALA A 471 -12.77 23.78 -70.05
N HIS A 472 -13.93 23.46 -69.45
CA HIS A 472 -15.23 23.34 -70.16
C HIS A 472 -16.45 23.14 -69.22
N LYS A 473 -17.61 23.61 -69.69
CA LYS A 473 -18.99 23.56 -69.16
C LYS A 473 -19.92 23.24 -70.37
N PRO A 474 -21.24 22.98 -70.23
CA PRO A 474 -22.02 22.47 -69.09
C PRO A 474 -23.07 21.36 -69.45
N ALA A 475 -23.83 20.93 -68.44
CA ALA A 475 -25.25 20.44 -68.34
C ALA A 475 -26.19 20.47 -69.60
N PRO A 476 -27.32 19.68 -69.67
CA PRO A 476 -28.23 19.36 -68.54
C PRO A 476 -28.95 17.97 -68.48
N GLN A 477 -29.80 17.82 -67.45
CA GLN A 477 -30.75 16.71 -67.13
C GLN A 477 -32.05 16.78 -68.01
N PRO A 478 -33.19 16.03 -67.79
CA PRO A 478 -33.53 15.03 -66.75
C PRO A 478 -34.44 13.81 -67.12
N ARG A 479 -34.51 12.82 -66.19
CA ARG A 479 -35.67 11.91 -65.87
C ARG A 479 -36.19 10.95 -66.98
N PRO A 480 -37.10 9.98 -66.73
CA PRO A 480 -38.14 9.84 -65.69
C PRO A 480 -37.68 9.75 -64.23
#